data_AF-A0A0F9GLA7-F1
#
_entry.id   AF-A0A0F9GLA7-F1
#
_cell.length_a   1.000
_cell.length_b   1.000
_cell.length_c   1.000
_cell.angle_alpha   90.00
_cell.angle_beta   90.00
_cell.angle_gamma   90.00
#
_symmetry.space_group_name_H-M   'P 1'
#
loop_
_entity.id
_entity.type
_entity.pdbx_description
1 polymer ?
#
loop_
_entity_poly.entity_id
_entity_poly.type
_entity_poly.pdbx_seq_one_letter_code
_entity_poly.pdbx_strand_id
1 'polypeptide(L)' 'MKVTRFKCCYCYTCAKAFHYLGIARHRAMHRDKKENCRISYTNGDTYEHKYKDKEGE' A
#
# COMPACT_ATOMS: atom_id res chain seq x y z
N MET A 1 24.77 -4.15 1.66
CA MET A 1 23.40 -3.64 1.46
C MET A 1 23.06 -2.65 2.57
N LYS A 2 22.68 -1.40 2.26
CA LYS A 2 22.31 -0.40 3.26
C LYS A 2 20.97 -0.79 3.88
N VAL A 3 21.00 -1.40 5.07
CA VAL A 3 19.82 -1.59 5.91
C VAL A 3 19.45 -0.23 6.48
N THR A 4 18.68 0.56 5.73
CA THR A 4 18.05 1.76 6.27
C THR A 4 16.98 1.31 7.25
N ARG A 5 17.21 1.54 8.54
CA ARG A 5 16.32 1.28 9.69
C ARG A 5 14.89 1.87 9.57
N PHE A 6 14.58 2.55 8.47
CA PHE A 6 13.25 3.07 8.17
C PHE A 6 12.45 2.02 7.42
N LYS A 7 11.65 1.25 8.19
CA LYS A 7 10.60 0.37 7.68
C LYS A 7 9.48 1.21 7.04
N CYS A 8 9.76 1.75 5.85
CA CYS A 8 8.82 2.53 5.05
C CYS A 8 8.25 1.67 3.92
N CYS A 9 6.94 1.72 3.74
CA CYS A 9 6.23 1.20 2.58
C CYS A 9 6.01 2.35 1.58
N TYR A 10 6.10 2.09 0.28
CA TYR A 10 5.90 3.08 -0.76
C TYR A 10 4.64 2.78 -1.56
N CYS A 11 3.71 3.73 -1.64
CA CYS A 11 2.54 3.64 -2.51
C CYS A 11 2.84 4.34 -3.84
N TYR A 12 2.80 3.59 -4.94
CA TYR A 12 3.02 4.12 -6.29
C TYR A 12 1.82 4.93 -6.79
N THR A 13 0.60 4.59 -6.36
CA THR A 13 -0.61 5.34 -6.73
C THR A 13 -0.60 6.76 -6.18
N CYS A 14 -0.08 6.95 -4.96
CA CYS A 14 0.09 8.28 -4.36
C CYS A 14 1.48 8.87 -4.53
N ALA A 15 2.42 8.12 -5.12
CA ALA A 15 3.85 8.44 -5.18
C ALA A 15 4.42 8.90 -3.81
N LYS A 16 4.05 8.20 -2.72
CA LYS A 16 4.39 8.60 -1.34
C LYS A 16 4.88 7.42 -0.50
N ALA A 17 5.87 7.69 0.35
CA ALA A 17 6.34 6.76 1.37
C ALA A 17 5.55 6.95 2.67
N PHE A 18 5.20 5.84 3.31
CA PHE A 18 4.49 5.76 4.58
C PHE A 18 5.23 4.84 5.53
N HIS A 19 5.13 5.10 6.84
CA HIS A 19 5.58 4.12 7.83
C HIS A 19 4.79 2.82 7.71
N TYR A 20 5.44 1.68 7.96
CA TYR A 20 4.78 0.36 7.94
C TYR A 20 3.54 0.27 8.84
N LEU A 21 3.49 1.02 9.95
CA LEU A 21 2.30 1.10 10.82
C LEU A 21 1.14 1.88 10.19
N GLY A 22 1.44 2.88 9.36
CA GLY A 22 0.45 3.75 8.71
C GLY A 22 -0.09 3.20 7.39
N ILE A 23 0.60 2.23 6.77
CA ILE A 23 0.24 1.74 5.44
C ILE A 23 -1.11 1.03 5.40
N ALA A 24 -1.51 0.38 6.52
CA ALA A 24 -2.81 -0.27 6.62
C ALA A 24 -3.97 0.73 6.52
N ARG A 25 -3.87 1.86 7.26
CA ARG A 25 -4.85 2.95 7.18
C ARG A 25 -4.85 3.61 5.80
N HIS A 26 -3.66 3.78 5.21
CA HIS A 26 -3.54 4.32 3.86
C HIS A 26 -4.24 3.43 2.80
N ARG A 27 -4.07 2.10 2.88
CA ARG A 27 -4.78 1.15 2.02
C ARG A 27 -6.30 1.22 2.22
N ALA A 28 -6.77 1.35 3.46
CA ALA A 28 -8.20 1.50 3.74
C ALA A 28 -8.78 2.73 3.02
N MET A 29 -8.09 3.87 3.07
CA MET A 29 -8.50 5.08 2.34
C MET A 29 -8.62 4.85 0.83
N HIS A 30 -7.70 4.12 0.20
CA HIS A 30 -7.85 3.73 -1.22
C HIS A 30 -9.08 2.85 -1.45
N ARG A 31 -9.36 1.91 -0.54
CA ARG A 31 -10.57 1.08 -0.61
C ARG A 31 -11.84 1.92 -0.50
N ASP A 32 -11.90 2.89 0.41
CA ASP A 32 -13.05 3.79 0.56
C ASP A 32 -13.29 4.62 -0.71
N LYS A 33 -12.21 5.03 -1.37
CA LYS A 33 -12.26 5.73 -2.66
C LYS A 33 -12.54 4.84 -3.86
N LYS A 34 -12.68 3.52 -3.66
CA LYS A 34 -12.81 2.52 -4.73
C LYS A 34 -11.64 2.54 -5.71
N GLU A 35 -10.45 2.89 -5.23
CA GLU A 35 -9.22 2.97 -6.02
C GLU A 35 -8.33 1.75 -5.77
N ASN A 36 -7.67 1.30 -6.82
CA ASN A 36 -6.61 0.30 -6.72
C ASN A 36 -5.30 0.98 -6.27
N CYS A 37 -4.52 0.28 -5.44
CA CYS A 37 -3.23 0.80 -4.98
C CYS A 37 -2.10 -0.21 -5.09
N ARG A 38 -0.96 0.25 -5.59
CA ARG A 38 0.26 -0.56 -5.69
C ARG A 38 1.24 -0.13 -4.60
N ILE A 39 1.60 -1.05 -3.71
CA ILE A 39 2.39 -0.76 -2.51
C ILE A 39 3.63 -1.67 -2.49
N SER A 40 4.82 -1.06 -2.42
CA SER A 40 6.07 -1.75 -2.06
C SER A 40 6.22 -1.78 -0.55
N TYR A 41 6.45 -2.95 0.01
CA TYR A 41 6.67 -3.15 1.44
C TYR A 41 8.17 -3.18 1.76
N THR A 42 8.47 -3.08 3.05
CA THR A 42 9.83 -3.02 3.59
C THR A 42 10.66 -4.28 3.32
N ASN A 43 9.99 -5.37 2.98
CA ASN A 43 10.61 -6.65 2.66
C ASN A 43 11.11 -6.73 1.20
N GLY A 44 10.82 -5.70 0.38
CA GLY A 44 11.11 -5.68 -1.06
C GLY A 44 9.95 -6.15 -1.92
N ASP A 45 8.95 -6.79 -1.32
CA ASP A 45 7.75 -7.24 -2.02
C ASP A 45 6.85 -6.07 -2.43
N THR A 46 6.39 -6.09 -3.68
CA THR A 46 5.39 -5.15 -4.17
C THR A 46 4.07 -5.87 -4.40
N TYR A 47 3.01 -5.39 -3.74
CA TYR A 47 1.66 -5.92 -3.90
C TYR A 47 0.75 -4.91 -4.58
N GLU A 48 -0.08 -5.39 -5.49
CA GLU A 48 -1.18 -4.63 -6.08
C GLU A 48 -2.48 -4.98 -5.34
N HIS A 49 -3.00 -4.03 -4.59
CA HIS A 49 -4.28 -4.12 -3.91
C HIS A 49 -5.37 -3.61 -4.85
N LYS A 50 -6.03 -4.53 -5.54
CA LYS A 50 -7.21 -4.21 -6.34
C LYS A 50 -8.40 -3.97 -5.41
N TYR A 51 -9.13 -2.88 -5.64
CA TYR A 51 -10.49 -2.76 -5.15
C TYR A 51 -11.34 -3.78 -5.91
N LYS A 52 -11.44 -5.00 -5.39
CA LYS A 52 -12.49 -5.92 -5.83
C LYS A 52 -13.79 -5.36 -5.26
N ASP A 53 -14.53 -4.64 -6.09
CA ASP A 53 -15.97 -4.53 -5.92
C ASP A 53 -16.46 -5.98 -5.86
N LYS A 54 -17.01 -6.39 -4.71
CA LYS A 54 -17.69 -7.67 -4.64
C LYS A 54 -18.95 -7.51 -5.49
N GLU A 55 -18.82 -7.79 -6.78
CA GLU A 55 -19.96 -8.19 -7.58
C GLU A 55 -20.48 -9.50 -6.98
N GLY A 56 -21.66 -9.41 -6.33
CA GLY A 56 -22.63 -10.48 -6.10
C GLY A 56 -22.22 -11.69 -5.26
N GLU A 57 -22.79 -11.81 -4.07
CA GLU A 57 -23.71 -12.92 -3.70
C GLU A 57 -24.50 -12.55 -2.44
#